data_AF-A0A9E8SNQ8-F1
#
_entry.id   AF-A0A9E8SNQ8-F1
#
_cell.length_a   1.000
_cell.length_b   1.000
_cell.length_c   1.000
_cell.angle_alpha   90.00
_cell.angle_beta   90.00
_cell.angle_gamma   90.00
#
_symmetry.space_group_name_H-M   'P 1'
#
loop_
_entity.id
_entity.type
_entity.pdbx_description
1 polymer ?
#
loop_
_entity_poly.entity_id
_entity_poly.type
_entity_poly.pdbx_seq_one_letter_code
_entity_poly.pdbx_strand_id
1 'polypeptide(L)'
;MKNIFSKITIGMFAGMLFTSCLKEDIVATPSLNGVKFYITTAEGKDSLVPQPVKGKSVKIVVDTDADMCSVWPGGTREIMKKKISTDGGATFADSVDMFNHPVLVKSDLYSDYGLVGAKGLKTTLSSEGWYCTYTYPKAGEFNLVVVVTNHGYNTNDFKLAVVEVGKLQVK
;
A
#
# COMPACT_ATOMS: atom_id res chain seq x y z
N MET A 1 -35.17 -7.42 48.87
CA MET A 1 -33.72 -7.30 48.60
C MET A 1 -33.17 -8.35 47.63
N LYS A 2 -33.53 -9.64 47.72
CA LYS A 2 -33.02 -10.69 46.80
C LYS A 2 -33.26 -10.41 45.30
N ASN A 3 -34.39 -9.81 44.92
CA ASN A 3 -34.73 -9.51 43.51
C ASN A 3 -34.00 -8.28 42.92
N ILE A 4 -33.36 -7.47 43.75
CA ILE A 4 -32.57 -6.32 43.28
C ILE A 4 -31.16 -6.79 42.96
N PHE A 5 -30.59 -7.64 43.82
CA PHE A 5 -29.29 -8.27 43.57
C PHE A 5 -29.28 -9.09 42.27
N SER A 6 -30.32 -9.87 41.98
CA SER A 6 -30.39 -10.65 40.72
C SER A 6 -30.41 -9.78 39.46
N LYS A 7 -31.08 -8.62 39.51
CA LYS A 7 -31.14 -7.67 38.38
C LYS A 7 -29.81 -6.97 38.13
N ILE A 8 -29.07 -6.64 39.21
CA ILE A 8 -27.73 -6.04 39.10
C ILE A 8 -26.75 -7.06 38.49
N THR A 9 -26.80 -8.32 38.92
CA THR A 9 -25.93 -9.38 38.38
C THR A 9 -26.18 -9.62 36.89
N ILE A 10 -27.44 -9.66 36.44
CA ILE A 10 -27.77 -9.85 35.02
C ILE A 10 -27.30 -8.66 34.16
N GLY A 11 -27.45 -7.42 34.65
CA GLY A 11 -26.95 -6.23 33.95
C GLY A 11 -25.42 -6.21 33.79
N MET A 12 -24.70 -6.70 34.81
CA MET A 12 -23.23 -6.77 34.79
C MET A 12 -22.72 -7.85 33.81
N PHE A 13 -23.40 -9.00 33.72
CA PHE A 13 -23.08 -10.03 32.73
C PHE A 13 -23.43 -9.61 31.29
N ALA A 14 -24.52 -8.87 31.10
CA ALA A 14 -24.88 -8.34 29.78
C ALA A 14 -23.84 -7.31 29.28
N GLY A 15 -23.31 -6.46 30.17
CA GLY A 15 -22.26 -5.49 29.84
C GLY A 15 -20.94 -6.12 29.36
N MET A 16 -20.59 -7.30 29.89
CA MET A 16 -19.37 -8.01 29.48
C MET A 16 -19.50 -8.64 28.08
N LEU A 17 -20.71 -9.01 27.64
CA LEU A 17 -20.94 -9.58 26.30
C LEU A 17 -20.72 -8.57 25.16
N PHE A 18 -20.86 -7.26 25.43
CA PHE A 18 -20.63 -6.21 24.43
C PHE A 18 -19.17 -5.78 24.30
N THR A 19 -18.27 -6.24 25.18
CA THR A 19 -16.83 -5.89 25.09
C THR A 19 -16.09 -6.69 24.01
N SER A 20 -16.65 -7.84 23.57
CA SER A 20 -15.96 -8.70 22.59
C SER A 20 -16.03 -8.19 21.14
N CYS A 21 -16.95 -7.27 20.82
CA CYS A 21 -17.06 -6.68 19.47
C CYS A 21 -16.17 -5.45 19.24
N LEU A 22 -15.40 -5.00 20.24
CA LEU A 22 -14.52 -3.83 20.15
C LEU A 22 -13.04 -4.16 20.29
N LYS A 23 -12.70 -5.45 20.44
CA LYS A 23 -11.32 -5.88 20.29
C LYS A 23 -11.10 -6.09 18.80
N GLU A 24 -10.89 -4.98 18.07
CA GLU A 24 -10.18 -5.07 16.80
C GLU A 24 -8.92 -5.90 17.06
N ASP A 25 -8.67 -6.93 16.25
CA ASP A 25 -7.48 -7.75 16.37
C ASP A 25 -6.27 -6.90 15.97
N ILE A 26 -5.85 -6.02 16.89
CA ILE A 26 -4.73 -5.11 16.66
C ILE A 26 -3.48 -5.97 16.53
N VAL A 27 -2.99 -6.07 15.30
CA VAL A 27 -1.77 -6.78 14.95
C VAL A 27 -0.61 -6.07 15.65
N ALA A 28 -0.06 -6.69 16.70
CA ALA A 28 0.95 -6.05 17.54
C ALA A 28 2.24 -5.71 16.77
N THR A 29 2.55 -6.47 15.72
CA THR A 29 3.72 -6.24 14.85
C THR A 29 3.36 -6.67 13.43
N PRO A 30 2.90 -5.75 12.57
CA PRO A 30 2.49 -6.08 11.21
C PRO A 30 3.71 -6.57 10.41
N SER A 31 3.52 -7.65 9.66
CA SER A 31 4.59 -8.38 8.97
C SER A 31 4.18 -8.83 7.58
N LEU A 32 5.15 -8.98 6.69
CA LEU A 32 4.94 -9.48 5.33
C LEU A 32 5.34 -10.96 5.26
N ASN A 33 4.41 -11.83 4.87
CA ASN A 33 4.68 -13.25 4.65
C ASN A 33 5.18 -13.51 3.22
N GLY A 34 4.64 -12.80 2.24
CA GLY A 34 5.07 -12.95 0.85
C GLY A 34 4.31 -12.10 -0.15
N VAL A 35 4.83 -12.08 -1.38
CA VAL A 35 4.18 -11.42 -2.52
C VAL A 35 4.10 -12.39 -3.69
N LYS A 36 2.92 -12.46 -4.31
CA LYS A 36 2.63 -13.29 -5.48
C LYS A 36 2.16 -12.39 -6.62
N PHE A 37 2.48 -12.79 -7.84
CA PHE A 37 2.11 -12.07 -9.05
C PHE A 37 1.19 -12.93 -9.90
N TYR A 38 0.09 -12.36 -10.37
CA TYR A 38 -0.85 -13.05 -11.25
C TYR A 38 -1.10 -12.23 -12.51
N ILE A 39 -1.27 -12.91 -13.63
CA ILE A 39 -1.74 -12.31 -14.88
C ILE A 39 -3.03 -13.02 -15.28
N THR A 40 -4.05 -12.25 -15.62
CA THR A 40 -5.32 -12.78 -16.12
C THR A 40 -5.11 -13.35 -17.53
N THR A 41 -5.46 -14.61 -17.73
CA THR A 41 -5.35 -15.31 -19.00
C THR A 41 -6.47 -14.91 -19.96
N ALA A 42 -6.39 -15.36 -21.22
CA ALA A 42 -7.42 -15.10 -22.22
C ALA A 42 -8.80 -15.67 -21.82
N GLU A 43 -8.82 -16.71 -20.99
CA GLU A 43 -10.02 -17.34 -20.44
C GLU A 43 -10.57 -16.61 -19.20
N GLY A 44 -9.98 -15.48 -18.81
CA GLY A 44 -10.41 -14.67 -17.66
C GLY A 44 -10.01 -15.23 -16.30
N LYS A 45 -9.07 -16.19 -16.24
CA LYS A 45 -8.57 -16.77 -14.98
C LYS A 45 -7.23 -16.17 -14.61
N ASP A 46 -6.99 -15.94 -13.32
CA ASP A 46 -5.69 -15.49 -12.83
C ASP A 46 -4.71 -16.66 -12.81
N SER A 47 -3.54 -16.49 -13.43
CA SER A 47 -2.45 -17.45 -13.43
C SER A 47 -1.25 -16.88 -12.69
N LEU A 48 -0.68 -17.66 -11.76
CA LEU A 48 0.52 -17.29 -11.03
C LEU A 48 1.71 -17.17 -11.99
N VAL A 49 2.39 -16.04 -11.96
CA VAL A 49 3.58 -15.79 -12.78
C VAL A 49 4.80 -15.55 -11.88
N PRO A 50 5.99 -16.02 -12.27
CA PRO A 50 7.21 -15.78 -11.49
C PRO A 50 7.69 -14.33 -11.61
N GLN A 51 7.37 -13.66 -12.73
CA GLN A 51 7.83 -12.31 -13.04
C GLN A 51 6.77 -11.57 -13.88
N PRO A 52 6.51 -10.28 -13.62
CA PRO A 52 5.66 -9.47 -14.48
C PRO A 52 6.27 -9.23 -15.86
N VAL A 53 5.43 -8.82 -16.80
CA VAL A 53 5.81 -8.46 -18.17
C VAL A 53 5.42 -7.01 -18.44
N LYS A 54 6.31 -6.23 -19.06
CA LYS A 54 6.08 -4.83 -19.41
C LYS A 54 4.79 -4.68 -20.23
N GLY A 55 4.03 -3.63 -19.94
CA GLY A 55 2.77 -3.35 -20.63
C GLY A 55 1.64 -4.36 -20.38
N LYS A 56 1.87 -5.40 -19.56
CA LYS A 56 0.82 -6.31 -19.11
C LYS A 56 0.37 -5.93 -17.70
N SER A 57 -0.93 -5.96 -17.50
CA SER A 57 -1.55 -5.80 -16.19
C SER A 57 -1.20 -7.00 -15.33
N VAL A 58 -0.56 -6.76 -14.19
CA VAL A 58 -0.23 -7.76 -13.18
C VAL A 58 -0.99 -7.47 -11.90
N LYS A 59 -1.67 -8.48 -11.37
CA LYS A 59 -2.25 -8.47 -10.03
C LYS A 59 -1.15 -8.85 -9.05
N ILE A 60 -0.81 -7.93 -8.15
CA ILE A 60 0.13 -8.12 -7.07
C ILE A 60 -0.69 -8.50 -5.84
N VAL A 61 -0.48 -9.69 -5.30
CA VAL A 61 -1.12 -10.19 -4.08
C VAL A 61 -0.08 -10.22 -2.97
N VAL A 62 -0.41 -9.59 -1.85
CA VAL A 62 0.40 -9.42 -0.65
C VAL A 62 -0.23 -10.28 0.45
N ASP A 63 0.53 -11.28 0.89
CA ASP A 63 0.21 -12.11 2.04
C ASP A 63 0.85 -11.47 3.28
N THR A 64 0.02 -11.01 4.20
CA THR A 64 0.42 -10.28 5.40
C THR A 64 -0.61 -10.52 6.50
N ASP A 65 -0.16 -10.49 7.75
CA ASP A 65 -1.03 -10.48 8.92
C ASP A 65 -1.60 -9.10 9.23
N ALA A 66 -1.21 -8.05 8.48
CA ALA A 66 -1.55 -6.67 8.74
C ALA A 66 -2.97 -6.28 8.28
N ASP A 67 -3.55 -5.31 8.99
CA ASP A 67 -4.89 -4.76 8.74
C ASP A 67 -4.97 -3.90 7.48
N MET A 68 -3.85 -3.34 7.03
CA MET A 68 -3.77 -2.57 5.79
C MET A 68 -2.38 -2.71 5.17
N CYS A 69 -2.31 -2.62 3.84
CA CYS A 69 -1.04 -2.48 3.16
C CYS A 69 -1.10 -1.56 1.94
N SER A 70 0.04 -1.01 1.55
CA SER A 70 0.21 -0.27 0.31
C SER A 70 1.43 -0.77 -0.45
N VAL A 71 1.31 -0.83 -1.77
CA VAL A 71 2.35 -1.39 -2.64
C VAL A 71 3.01 -0.28 -3.44
N TRP A 72 4.33 -0.23 -3.41
CA TRP A 72 5.17 0.73 -4.14
C TRP A 72 5.99 -0.03 -5.18
N PRO A 73 5.49 -0.18 -6.42
CA PRO A 73 6.14 -0.98 -7.46
C PRO A 73 7.41 -0.35 -8.03
N GLY A 74 7.63 0.95 -7.86
CA GLY A 74 8.82 1.67 -8.35
C GLY A 74 8.93 1.77 -9.88
N GLY A 75 7.88 1.43 -10.62
CA GLY A 75 7.86 1.40 -12.07
C GLY A 75 7.78 2.76 -12.75
N THR A 76 7.30 3.79 -12.05
CA THR A 76 7.00 5.11 -12.60
C THR A 76 7.61 6.22 -11.77
N ARG A 77 8.34 7.13 -12.43
CA ARG A 77 8.81 8.40 -11.88
C ARG A 77 8.82 9.48 -12.95
N GLU A 78 8.11 10.56 -12.73
CA GLU A 78 8.04 11.69 -13.66
C GLU A 78 8.16 13.00 -12.90
N ILE A 79 9.22 13.78 -13.20
CA ILE A 79 9.48 15.10 -12.59
C ILE A 79 8.79 16.17 -13.44
N MET A 80 8.10 17.09 -12.77
CA MET A 80 7.49 18.25 -13.41
C MET A 80 8.56 19.17 -13.97
N LYS A 81 8.44 19.57 -15.23
CA LYS A 81 9.34 20.54 -15.86
C LYS A 81 8.85 21.96 -15.63
N LYS A 82 9.79 22.91 -15.47
CA LYS A 82 9.49 24.34 -15.48
C LYS A 82 8.87 24.72 -16.82
N LYS A 83 7.92 25.66 -16.78
CA LYS A 83 7.31 26.21 -18.00
C LYS A 83 8.38 26.86 -18.86
N ILE A 84 8.24 26.74 -20.18
CA ILE A 84 9.05 27.40 -21.21
C ILE A 84 9.24 28.89 -20.85
N SER A 85 10.48 29.39 -20.88
CA SER A 85 10.74 30.80 -20.62
C SER A 85 9.99 31.68 -21.64
N THR A 86 9.50 32.82 -21.19
CA THR A 86 8.86 33.84 -22.03
C THR A 86 9.83 34.50 -23.03
N ASP A 87 11.12 34.23 -22.91
CA ASP A 87 12.25 34.74 -23.69
C ASP A 87 12.63 33.85 -24.90
N GLY A 88 11.77 32.90 -25.28
CA GLY A 88 11.91 32.16 -26.54
C GLY A 88 12.92 31.00 -26.52
N GLY A 89 13.51 30.71 -25.36
CA GLY A 89 14.33 29.52 -25.12
C GLY A 89 13.51 28.40 -24.44
N ALA A 90 13.57 27.18 -24.97
CA ALA A 90 13.03 26.01 -24.28
C ALA A 90 14.03 25.51 -23.22
N THR A 91 14.00 26.07 -22.01
CA THR A 91 14.71 25.46 -20.87
C THR A 91 13.84 24.40 -20.20
N PHE A 92 14.18 23.13 -20.38
CA PHE A 92 13.55 21.97 -19.73
C PHE A 92 14.10 21.72 -18.32
N ALA A 93 14.27 22.78 -17.53
CA ALA A 93 14.75 22.65 -16.15
C ALA A 93 13.70 21.95 -15.28
N ASP A 94 14.15 21.14 -14.32
CA ASP A 94 13.26 20.47 -13.36
C ASP A 94 12.63 21.49 -12.40
N SER A 95 11.34 21.29 -12.10
CA SER A 95 10.63 22.05 -11.09
C SER A 95 11.01 21.55 -9.70
N VAL A 96 11.28 22.48 -8.79
CA VAL A 96 11.64 22.20 -7.39
C VAL A 96 10.73 22.97 -6.46
N ASP A 97 10.48 22.43 -5.27
CA ASP A 97 9.70 23.08 -4.21
C ASP A 97 10.53 24.14 -3.45
N MET A 98 9.92 24.75 -2.42
CA MET A 98 10.58 25.76 -1.59
C MET A 98 11.76 25.23 -0.76
N PHE A 99 11.90 23.91 -0.64
CA PHE A 99 12.97 23.22 0.08
C PHE A 99 13.98 22.56 -0.88
N ASN A 100 13.91 22.89 -2.18
CA ASN A 100 14.78 22.36 -3.22
C ASN A 100 14.61 20.84 -3.50
N HIS A 101 13.44 20.27 -3.22
CA HIS A 101 13.09 18.92 -3.63
C HIS A 101 12.40 18.92 -4.99
N PRO A 102 12.53 17.84 -5.81
CA PRO A 102 11.84 17.76 -7.09
C PRO A 102 10.32 17.68 -6.91
N VAL A 103 9.59 18.46 -7.70
CA VAL A 103 8.13 18.35 -7.80
C VAL A 103 7.79 17.26 -8.81
N LEU A 104 7.07 16.23 -8.39
CA LEU A 104 6.75 15.08 -9.25
C LEU A 104 5.36 15.26 -9.86
N VAL A 105 5.22 14.90 -11.14
CA VAL A 105 3.91 14.71 -11.78
C VAL A 105 3.27 13.44 -11.22
N LYS A 106 4.06 12.38 -11.11
CA LYS A 106 3.70 11.10 -10.50
C LYS A 106 4.96 10.32 -10.13
N SER A 107 4.93 9.62 -9.00
CA SER A 107 5.92 8.60 -8.67
C SER A 107 5.31 7.50 -7.83
N ASP A 108 5.76 6.27 -8.04
CA ASP A 108 5.45 5.11 -7.20
C ASP A 108 6.72 4.47 -6.61
N LEU A 109 7.82 5.22 -6.59
CA LEU A 109 9.03 4.86 -5.86
C LEU A 109 8.89 5.26 -4.39
N TYR A 110 9.12 4.31 -3.50
CA TYR A 110 9.06 4.57 -2.07
C TYR A 110 10.09 5.61 -1.60
N SER A 111 11.23 5.73 -2.29
CA SER A 111 12.24 6.77 -1.98
C SER A 111 11.74 8.20 -2.19
N ASP A 112 10.67 8.39 -2.97
CA ASP A 112 10.03 9.69 -3.14
C ASP A 112 8.89 9.92 -2.11
N TYR A 113 8.69 9.02 -1.15
CA TYR A 113 7.64 9.15 -0.13
C TYR A 113 7.73 10.52 0.58
N GLY A 114 6.59 11.21 0.67
CA GLY A 114 6.50 12.57 1.21
C GLY A 114 6.65 13.68 0.18
N LEU A 115 7.15 13.39 -1.04
CA LEU A 115 7.19 14.36 -2.12
C LEU A 115 5.83 14.49 -2.81
N VAL A 116 5.53 15.70 -3.29
CA VAL A 116 4.32 15.98 -4.07
C VAL A 116 4.29 15.08 -5.31
N GLY A 117 3.18 14.34 -5.48
CA GLY A 117 2.98 13.44 -6.61
C GLY A 117 3.45 11.99 -6.38
N ALA A 118 4.17 11.71 -5.30
CA ALA A 118 4.55 10.36 -4.92
C ALA A 118 3.39 9.65 -4.19
N LYS A 119 3.03 8.44 -4.62
CA LYS A 119 1.98 7.64 -3.99
C LYS A 119 2.17 6.14 -4.23
N GLY A 120 1.91 5.37 -3.18
CA GLY A 120 1.74 3.92 -3.27
C GLY A 120 0.37 3.56 -3.85
N LEU A 121 0.26 2.33 -4.31
CA LEU A 121 -0.99 1.75 -4.77
C LEU A 121 -1.87 1.40 -3.58
N LYS A 122 -3.15 1.76 -3.69
CA LYS A 122 -4.19 1.28 -2.78
C LYS A 122 -4.45 -0.19 -3.07
N THR A 123 -4.58 -0.98 -2.00
CA THR A 123 -4.87 -2.40 -2.08
C THR A 123 -6.31 -2.67 -1.64
N THR A 124 -6.82 -3.84 -1.99
CA THR A 124 -8.14 -4.33 -1.61
C THR A 124 -7.98 -5.70 -0.99
N LEU A 125 -8.67 -5.96 0.13
CA LEU A 125 -8.64 -7.26 0.79
C LEU A 125 -9.44 -8.28 -0.01
N SER A 126 -8.87 -9.47 -0.18
CA SER A 126 -9.52 -10.65 -0.76
C SER A 126 -9.25 -11.88 0.10
N SER A 127 -9.87 -13.01 -0.24
CA SER A 127 -9.58 -14.30 0.39
C SER A 127 -8.14 -14.79 0.22
N GLU A 128 -7.40 -14.27 -0.78
CA GLU A 128 -6.01 -14.65 -1.06
C GLU A 128 -4.99 -13.71 -0.40
N GLY A 129 -5.47 -12.66 0.28
CA GLY A 129 -4.66 -11.56 0.82
C GLY A 129 -5.03 -10.21 0.22
N TRP A 130 -4.21 -9.21 0.48
CA TRP A 130 -4.38 -7.86 -0.07
C TRP A 130 -3.89 -7.81 -1.50
N TYR A 131 -4.63 -7.20 -2.42
CA TYR A 131 -4.20 -7.12 -3.82
C TYR A 131 -4.35 -5.74 -4.42
N CYS A 132 -3.51 -5.47 -5.42
CA CYS A 132 -3.66 -4.34 -6.33
C CYS A 132 -3.25 -4.74 -7.75
N THR A 133 -3.70 -3.97 -8.74
CA THR A 133 -3.32 -4.17 -10.12
C THR A 133 -2.37 -3.09 -10.58
N TYR A 134 -1.31 -3.46 -11.30
CA TYR A 134 -0.32 -2.54 -11.80
C TYR A 134 0.15 -2.94 -13.20
N THR A 135 0.61 -1.97 -14.00
CA THR A 135 1.22 -2.22 -15.31
C THR A 135 2.57 -1.53 -15.34
N TYR A 136 3.64 -2.33 -15.40
CA TYR A 136 4.99 -1.78 -15.53
C TYR A 136 5.17 -1.15 -16.91
N PRO A 137 5.56 0.14 -17.00
CA PRO A 137 5.67 0.84 -18.29
C PRO A 137 6.90 0.42 -19.09
N LYS A 138 7.93 -0.15 -18.44
CA LYS A 138 9.17 -0.58 -19.07
C LYS A 138 9.66 -1.89 -18.43
N ALA A 139 10.47 -2.64 -19.17
CA ALA A 139 11.21 -3.79 -18.62
C ALA A 139 12.42 -3.31 -17.81
N GLY A 140 12.92 -4.18 -16.94
CA GLY A 140 14.11 -3.93 -16.11
C GLY A 140 13.92 -4.37 -14.66
N GLU A 141 14.82 -3.88 -13.81
CA GLU A 141 14.79 -4.13 -12.37
C GLU A 141 14.07 -3.01 -11.63
N PHE A 142 13.16 -3.38 -10.74
CA PHE A 142 12.42 -2.44 -9.91
C PHE A 142 12.52 -2.85 -8.44
N ASN A 143 12.59 -1.86 -7.55
CA ASN A 143 12.53 -2.11 -6.11
C ASN A 143 11.07 -2.14 -5.71
N LEU A 144 10.55 -3.33 -5.41
CA LEU A 144 9.21 -3.47 -4.86
C LEU A 144 9.28 -3.24 -3.35
N VAL A 145 8.53 -2.25 -2.86
CA VAL A 145 8.38 -1.98 -1.43
C VAL A 145 6.92 -2.17 -1.05
N VAL A 146 6.68 -2.85 0.07
CA VAL A 146 5.35 -3.00 0.66
C VAL A 146 5.37 -2.33 2.03
N VAL A 147 4.40 -1.47 2.29
CA VAL A 147 4.20 -0.85 3.58
C VAL A 147 2.97 -1.49 4.21
N VAL A 148 3.14 -2.13 5.38
CA VAL A 148 2.07 -2.78 6.12
C VAL A 148 1.82 -2.05 7.43
N THR A 149 0.56 -1.92 7.83
CA THR A 149 0.17 -1.24 9.08
C THR A 149 -0.85 -2.06 9.86
N ASN A 150 -0.79 -1.95 11.19
CA ASN A 150 -1.71 -2.65 12.08
C ASN A 150 -3.10 -2.02 12.16
N HIS A 151 -3.28 -0.78 11.71
CA HIS A 151 -4.56 -0.12 11.45
C HIS A 151 -4.34 1.17 10.64
N GLY A 152 -5.43 1.89 10.32
CA GLY A 152 -5.39 3.15 9.55
C GLY A 152 -5.45 4.44 10.39
N TYR A 153 -5.60 4.34 11.70
CA TYR A 153 -5.75 5.49 12.59
C TYR A 153 -4.41 6.02 13.10
N ASN A 154 -4.30 7.34 13.27
CA ASN A 154 -3.13 7.99 13.84
C ASN A 154 -3.24 8.05 15.37
N THR A 155 -2.90 6.93 16.00
CA THR A 155 -2.98 6.71 17.45
C THR A 155 -1.64 6.20 17.98
N ASN A 156 -1.45 6.19 19.31
CA ASN A 156 -0.16 5.81 19.94
C ASN A 156 0.24 4.34 19.70
N ASP A 157 -0.72 3.49 19.37
CA ASP A 157 -0.58 2.08 19.02
C ASP A 157 -0.32 1.84 17.53
N PHE A 158 -0.30 2.88 16.69
CA PHE A 158 0.03 2.75 15.28
C PHE A 158 1.42 2.12 15.09
N LYS A 159 1.46 1.00 14.37
CA LYS A 159 2.66 0.30 13.93
C LYS A 159 2.67 0.21 12.43
N LEU A 160 3.84 0.48 11.87
CA LEU A 160 4.11 0.41 10.45
C LEU A 160 5.40 -0.36 10.23
N ALA A 161 5.40 -1.27 9.26
CA ALA A 161 6.60 -1.90 8.76
C ALA A 161 6.77 -1.59 7.28
N VAL A 162 7.96 -1.10 6.91
CA VAL A 162 8.38 -0.90 5.52
C VAL A 162 9.21 -2.11 5.13
N VAL A 163 8.73 -2.88 4.16
CA VAL A 163 9.39 -4.12 3.73
C VAL A 163 9.85 -3.96 2.29
N GLU A 164 11.17 -3.94 2.11
CA GLU A 164 11.78 -4.06 0.78
C GLU A 164 11.73 -5.53 0.35
N VAL A 165 10.81 -5.85 -0.58
CA VAL A 165 10.62 -7.22 -1.08
C VAL A 165 11.82 -7.64 -1.94
N GLY A 166 12.56 -6.67 -2.46
CA GLY A 166 13.78 -6.85 -3.23
C GLY A 166 13.65 -6.40 -4.69
N LYS A 167 14.60 -6.84 -5.50
CA LYS A 167 14.69 -6.53 -6.94
C LYS A 167 13.72 -7.41 -7.72
N LEU A 168 12.65 -6.81 -8.21
CA LEU A 168 11.70 -7.44 -9.11
C LEU A 168 12.16 -7.26 -10.57
N GLN A 169 12.35 -8.38 -11.26
CA GLN A 169 12.65 -8.40 -12.68
C GLN A 169 11.35 -8.35 -13.49
N VAL A 170 11.26 -7.39 -14.41
CA VAL A 170 10.14 -7.26 -15.36
C VAL A 170 10.65 -7.50 -16.77
N LYS A 171 10.03 -8.44 -17.48
CA LYS A 171 10.39 -8.84 -18.85
C LYS A 171 9.78 -7.94 -19.92
#